data_AF-A0A6P1HNZ7-F1
#
_entry.id   AF-A0A6P1HNZ7-F1
#
_cell.length_a   1.000
_cell.length_b   1.000
_cell.length_c   1.000
_cell.angle_alpha   90.00
_cell.angle_beta   90.00
_cell.angle_gamma   90.00
#
_symmetry.space_group_name_H-M   'P 1'
#
loop_
_entity.id
_entity.type
_entity.pdbx_description
1 polymer ?
#
loop_
_entity_poly.entity_id
_entity_poly.type
_entity_poly.pdbx_seq_one_letter_code
_entity_poly.pdbx_strand_id
1 'polypeptide(L)'
;MTPINKKLIRNGIIILFSIVIGVYLLITFVIQANFQGIKHEVLNDHPEITSVESINRRGEWGAFIIEYVLVVEKETGNTYRVWVNKDGDITDEVALDE
;
A
#
# COMPACT_ATOMS: atom_id res chain seq x y z
N MET A 1 9.93 16.58 47.11
CA MET A 1 9.29 15.93 45.93
C MET A 1 8.00 16.67 45.63
N THR A 2 7.92 17.38 44.51
CA THR A 2 6.68 18.03 44.06
C THR A 2 5.68 16.96 43.59
N PRO A 3 4.39 17.06 43.95
CA PRO A 3 3.41 16.08 43.54
C PRO A 3 3.21 16.17 42.03
N ILE A 4 3.43 15.04 41.36
CA ILE A 4 3.24 14.91 39.92
C ILE A 4 1.79 15.22 39.55
N ASN A 5 1.60 16.20 38.65
CA ASN A 5 0.28 16.60 38.19
C ASN A 5 -0.27 15.58 37.18
N LYS A 6 -1.05 14.63 37.68
CA LYS A 6 -1.67 13.54 36.90
C LYS A 6 -2.47 14.02 35.68
N LYS A 7 -3.05 15.23 35.72
CA LYS A 7 -3.80 15.81 34.58
C LYS A 7 -2.86 16.20 33.43
N LEU A 8 -1.70 16.79 33.74
CA LEU A 8 -0.70 17.14 32.73
C LEU A 8 -0.13 15.89 32.06
N ILE A 9 0.15 14.84 32.82
CA ILE A 9 0.62 13.56 32.26
C ILE A 9 -0.44 12.94 31.35
N ARG A 10 -1.70 12.86 31.79
CA ARG A 10 -2.80 12.33 30.98
C ARG A 10 -2.94 13.08 29.66
N ASN A 11 -2.93 14.42 29.70
CA ASN A 11 -3.05 15.24 28.51
C ASN A 11 -1.84 15.04 27.57
N GLY A 12 -0.63 14.93 28.13
CA GLY A 12 0.58 14.61 27.37
C GLY A 12 0.49 13.26 26.65
N ILE A 13 -0.02 12.21 27.31
CA ILE A 13 -0.23 10.89 26.71
C ILE A 13 -1.25 10.96 25.57
N ILE A 14 -2.37 11.68 25.77
CA ILE A 14 -3.40 11.84 24.73
C ILE A 14 -2.81 12.53 23.49
N ILE A 15 -2.07 13.62 23.67
CA ILE A 15 -1.43 14.35 22.57
C ILE A 15 -0.45 13.45 21.82
N LEU A 16 0.39 12.72 22.55
CA LEU A 16 1.34 11.78 21.94
C LEU A 16 0.61 10.72 21.11
N PHE A 17 -0.46 10.14 21.65
CA PHE A 17 -1.25 9.13 20.95
C PHE A 17 -1.92 9.68 19.69
N SER A 18 -2.45 10.91 19.75
CA SER A 18 -3.03 11.59 18.60
C SER A 18 -1.99 11.84 17.50
N ILE A 19 -0.75 12.21 17.85
CA ILE A 19 0.33 12.38 16.87
C ILE A 19 0.67 11.06 16.19
N VAL A 20 0.82 9.97 16.97
CA VAL A 20 1.12 8.64 16.41
C VAL A 20 0.02 8.18 15.44
N ILE A 21 -1.25 8.34 15.81
CA ILE A 21 -2.38 8.02 14.93
C ILE A 21 -2.35 8.90 13.67
N GLY A 22 -2.12 10.21 13.82
CA GLY A 22 -2.09 11.14 12.69
C GLY A 22 -1.01 10.78 11.68
N VAL A 23 0.19 10.45 12.14
CA VAL A 23 1.30 10.00 11.27
C VAL A 23 0.96 8.67 10.59
N TYR A 24 0.41 7.72 11.32
CA TYR A 24 0.00 6.42 10.76
C TYR A 24 -1.03 6.58 9.63
N LEU A 25 -2.06 7.41 9.86
CA LEU A 25 -3.08 7.68 8.85
C LEU A 25 -2.50 8.37 7.62
N LEU A 26 -1.58 9.32 7.81
CA LEU A 26 -0.91 10.01 6.70
C LEU A 26 -0.08 9.05 5.85
N ILE A 27 0.70 8.18 6.48
CA ILE A 27 1.47 7.14 5.77
C ILE A 27 0.53 6.21 5.00
N THR A 28 -0.54 5.75 5.64
CA THR A 28 -1.54 4.87 5.02
C THR A 28 -2.18 5.55 3.80
N PHE A 29 -2.54 6.81 3.92
CA PHE A 29 -3.12 7.60 2.84
C PHE A 29 -2.17 7.71 1.65
N VAL A 30 -0.89 8.03 1.88
CA VAL A 30 0.12 8.12 0.82
C VAL A 30 0.32 6.78 0.11
N ILE A 31 0.38 5.67 0.86
CA ILE A 31 0.52 4.33 0.28
C ILE A 31 -0.71 4.02 -0.59
N GLN A 32 -1.91 4.30 -0.09
CA GLN A 32 -3.14 4.01 -0.81
C GLN A 32 -3.29 4.86 -2.07
N ALA A 33 -2.88 6.13 -2.04
CA ALA A 33 -2.83 6.99 -3.22
C ALA A 33 -1.90 6.42 -4.30
N ASN A 34 -0.70 5.96 -3.92
CA ASN A 34 0.22 5.32 -4.87
C ASN A 34 -0.36 4.03 -5.45
N PHE A 35 -0.98 3.19 -4.63
CA PHE A 35 -1.63 1.97 -5.11
C PHE A 35 -2.73 2.24 -6.13
N GLN A 36 -3.51 3.31 -5.95
CA GLN A 36 -4.51 3.71 -6.93
C GLN A 36 -3.88 4.20 -8.25
N GLY A 37 -2.76 4.91 -8.18
CA GLY A 37 -1.99 5.31 -9.36
C GLY A 37 -1.52 4.11 -10.17
N ILE A 38 -0.84 3.15 -9.53
CA ILE A 38 -0.35 1.93 -10.19
C ILE A 38 -1.51 1.10 -10.77
N LYS A 39 -2.62 0.96 -10.02
CA LYS A 39 -3.81 0.27 -10.55
C LYS A 39 -4.34 0.93 -11.82
N HIS A 40 -4.34 2.26 -11.85
CA HIS A 40 -4.83 3.00 -13.01
C HIS A 40 -3.91 2.83 -14.22
N GLU A 41 -2.59 2.95 -14.02
CA GLU A 41 -1.58 2.76 -15.08
C GLU A 41 -1.64 1.34 -15.66
N VAL A 42 -1.65 0.32 -14.80
CA VAL A 42 -1.73 -1.09 -15.22
C VAL A 42 -3.01 -1.35 -16.04
N LEU A 43 -4.17 -0.86 -15.60
CA LEU A 43 -5.43 -1.07 -16.33
C LEU A 43 -5.49 -0.27 -17.64
N ASN A 44 -4.77 0.84 -17.74
CA ASN A 44 -4.73 1.65 -18.95
C ASN A 44 -3.81 1.04 -20.02
N ASP A 45 -2.67 0.50 -19.59
CA ASP A 45 -1.61 0.04 -20.49
C ASP A 45 -1.76 -1.46 -20.85
N HIS A 46 -2.48 -2.23 -20.04
CA HIS A 46 -2.72 -3.67 -20.23
C HIS A 46 -4.22 -3.98 -20.32
N PRO A 47 -4.86 -3.80 -21.50
CA PRO A 47 -6.29 -4.03 -21.68
C PRO A 47 -6.72 -5.49 -21.51
N GLU A 48 -5.78 -6.44 -21.49
CA GLU A 48 -6.01 -7.84 -21.15
C GLU A 48 -6.34 -8.05 -19.65
N ILE A 49 -6.00 -7.08 -18.79
CA ILE A 49 -6.32 -7.12 -17.37
C ILE A 49 -7.72 -6.54 -17.14
N THR A 50 -8.63 -7.39 -16.70
CA THR A 50 -10.03 -7.03 -16.39
C THR A 50 -10.20 -6.40 -15.01
N SER A 51 -9.43 -6.84 -14.01
CA SER A 51 -9.50 -6.32 -12.65
C SER A 51 -8.17 -6.47 -11.90
N VAL A 52 -7.97 -5.62 -10.88
CA VAL A 52 -6.88 -5.76 -9.90
C VAL A 52 -7.47 -6.09 -8.53
N GLU A 53 -7.46 -7.38 -8.20
CA GLU A 53 -7.98 -7.95 -6.96
C GLU A 53 -7.19 -7.48 -5.73
N SER A 54 -5.87 -7.51 -5.81
CA SER A 54 -5.02 -7.04 -4.72
C SER A 54 -3.73 -6.39 -5.21
N ILE A 55 -3.17 -5.51 -4.38
CA ILE A 55 -1.89 -4.85 -4.62
C ILE A 55 -1.13 -4.79 -3.31
N ASN A 56 0.14 -5.18 -3.37
CA ASN A 56 1.07 -5.12 -2.27
C ASN A 56 2.35 -4.44 -2.73
N ARG A 57 3.04 -3.76 -1.81
CA ARG A 57 4.40 -3.29 -2.07
C ARG A 57 5.39 -4.41 -1.80
N ARG A 58 6.41 -4.54 -2.64
CA ARG A 58 7.56 -5.39 -2.35
C ARG A 58 8.68 -4.50 -1.82
N GLY A 59 9.01 -4.65 -0.54
CA GLY A 59 10.10 -3.88 0.07
C GLY A 59 10.13 -3.99 1.58
N GLU A 60 11.34 -4.00 2.12
CA GLU A 60 11.58 -3.92 3.56
C GLU A 60 11.27 -2.52 4.11
N TRP A 61 11.10 -2.42 5.41
CA TRP A 61 10.97 -1.13 6.09
C TRP A 61 12.20 -0.25 5.82
N GLY A 62 12.00 0.89 5.17
CA GLY A 62 13.07 1.85 4.85
C GLY A 62 13.73 1.65 3.47
N ALA A 63 13.37 0.61 2.73
CA ALA A 63 13.77 0.48 1.33
C ALA A 63 12.95 1.41 0.44
N PHE A 64 13.60 2.01 -0.56
CA PHE A 64 12.87 2.66 -1.65
C PHE A 64 11.97 1.60 -2.31
N ILE A 65 10.70 1.95 -2.58
CA ILE A 65 9.77 1.03 -3.23
C ILE A 65 10.23 0.87 -4.67
N ILE A 66 10.71 -0.33 -5.02
CA ILE A 66 11.23 -0.63 -6.36
C ILE A 66 10.19 -1.39 -7.18
N GLU A 67 9.34 -2.19 -6.52
CA GLU A 67 8.35 -3.04 -7.17
C GLU A 67 7.05 -3.15 -6.36
N TYR A 68 5.95 -3.29 -7.10
CA TYR A 68 4.63 -3.65 -6.64
C TYR A 68 4.31 -5.07 -7.10
N VAL A 69 3.54 -5.80 -6.29
CA VAL A 69 3.00 -7.12 -6.64
C VAL A 69 1.50 -7.00 -6.68
N LEU A 70 0.92 -7.23 -7.85
CA LEU A 70 -0.51 -7.19 -8.06
C LEU A 70 -1.02 -8.62 -8.28
N VAL A 71 -2.23 -8.88 -7.80
CA VAL A 71 -3.03 -10.02 -8.23
C VAL A 71 -4.12 -9.48 -9.13
N VAL A 72 -4.14 -9.95 -10.37
CA VAL A 72 -4.96 -9.42 -11.45
C VAL A 72 -5.74 -10.54 -12.13
N GLU A 73 -6.94 -10.24 -12.59
CA GLU A 73 -7.71 -11.16 -13.43
C GLU A 73 -7.45 -10.82 -14.90
N LYS A 74 -6.94 -11.80 -15.68
CA LYS A 74 -6.72 -11.66 -17.12
C LYS A 74 -7.57 -12.67 -17.86
N GLU A 75 -8.47 -12.18 -18.72
CA GLU A 75 -9.47 -13.01 -19.41
C GLU A 75 -10.34 -13.82 -18.42
N THR A 76 -11.67 -13.82 -18.63
CA THR A 76 -12.67 -14.32 -17.67
C THR A 76 -12.23 -15.57 -16.88
N GLY A 77 -11.93 -15.40 -15.59
CA GLY A 77 -11.64 -16.47 -14.65
C GLY A 77 -10.17 -16.82 -14.39
N ASN A 78 -9.19 -16.30 -15.13
CA ASN A 78 -7.78 -16.62 -14.85
C ASN A 78 -7.11 -15.54 -13.99
N THR A 79 -6.54 -15.96 -12.86
CA THR A 79 -5.86 -15.03 -11.94
C THR A 79 -4.36 -15.12 -12.13
N TYR A 80 -3.68 -13.98 -12.19
CA TYR A 80 -2.24 -13.87 -12.33
C TYR A 80 -1.66 -13.05 -11.20
N ARG A 81 -0.47 -13.43 -10.74
CA ARG A 81 0.40 -12.55 -9.95
C ARG A 81 1.34 -11.86 -10.91
N VAL A 82 1.31 -10.54 -10.93
CA VAL A 82 2.21 -9.72 -11.76
C VAL A 82 3.09 -8.85 -10.88
N TRP A 83 4.35 -8.71 -11.28
CA TRP A 83 5.28 -7.76 -10.68
C TRP A 83 5.31 -6.51 -11.56
N VAL A 84 5.17 -5.35 -10.94
CA VAL A 84 4.99 -4.08 -11.63
C VAL A 84 5.97 -3.07 -11.07
N ASN A 85 6.61 -2.29 -11.94
CA ASN A 85 7.45 -1.19 -11.51
C ASN A 85 6.61 0.01 -11.03
N LYS A 86 7.26 1.13 -10.72
CA LYS A 86 6.59 2.36 -10.26
C LYS A 86 5.83 3.13 -11.36
N ASP A 87 6.07 2.79 -12.62
CA ASP A 87 5.54 3.46 -13.81
C ASP A 87 4.40 2.64 -14.45
N GLY A 88 4.02 1.51 -13.83
CA GLY A 88 2.93 0.65 -14.29
C GLY A 88 3.35 -0.50 -15.21
N ASP A 89 4.64 -0.62 -15.56
CA ASP A 89 5.10 -1.69 -16.45
C ASP A 89 5.21 -3.03 -15.72
N ILE A 90 4.66 -4.08 -16.34
CA ILE A 90 4.80 -5.46 -15.87
C ILE A 90 6.22 -5.97 -16.14
N THR A 91 6.95 -6.36 -15.10
CA THR A 91 8.31 -6.91 -15.18
C THR A 91 8.33 -8.43 -15.21
N ASP A 92 7.35 -9.08 -14.60
CA ASP A 92 7.21 -10.54 -14.55
C ASP A 92 5.76 -10.93 -14.26
N GLU A 93 5.38 -12.16 -14.60
CA GLU A 93 4.05 -12.69 -14.32
C GLU A 93 4.03 -14.21 -14.10
N VAL A 94 3.17 -14.64 -13.19
CA VAL A 94 2.95 -16.05 -12.87
C VAL A 94 1.44 -16.30 -12.77
N ALA A 95 0.96 -17.29 -13.52
CA ALA A 95 -0.41 -17.79 -13.36
C ALA A 95 -0.59 -18.34 -11.94
N LEU A 96 -1.65 -17.90 -11.27
CA LEU A 96 -2.11 -18.51 -10.04
C LEU A 96 -3.15 -19.54 -10.44
N ASP A 97 -2.68 -20.76 -10.73
CA ASP A 97 -3.57 -21.91 -10.94
C ASP A 97 -4.48 -22.06 -9.69
N GLU A 98 -5.78 -22.28 -9.90
CA GLU A 98 -6.75 -22.61 -8.84
C GLU A 98 -6.37 -23.88 -8.06
#